data_AF-A0A7X4YAY5-F1
#
_entry.id   AF-A0A7X4YAY5-F1
#
_cell.length_a   1.000
_cell.length_b   1.000
_cell.length_c   1.000
_cell.angle_alpha   90.00
_cell.angle_beta   90.00
_cell.angle_gamma   90.00
#
_symmetry.space_group_name_H-M   'P 1'
#
loop_
_entity.id
_entity.type
_entity.pdbx_description
1 polymer ?
#
loop_
_entity_poly.entity_id
_entity_poly.type
_entity_poly.pdbx_seq_one_letter_code
_entity_poly.pdbx_strand_id
1 'polypeptide(L)'
;MKASAIIAGLLLLGACTTVQPRVEPPLGFIEDGFPSSGTCGKEWPAPLRDVFPRGAFALSLMPGLEVKFHSEREQELMHCWNSGILRALKEGPLLPVASGAEVYRFTWIPSSRGPFVIRIEHLGPLHSLHVKRAGTQEGTLAVDRRILLTPTQWQAVQQRLDAARFWSMDRFFASRNLSYLDGTEWLFEGGRDGRYRMVSIHSPDPEGPARAIHDLGAFLVELSGMSMDDDTLY
;
A
#
# COMPACT_ATOMS: atom_id res chain seq x y z
N MET A 1 0.92 56.84 -60.46
CA MET A 1 0.37 58.21 -60.33
C MET A 1 -1.07 58.10 -59.87
N LYS A 2 -1.37 58.59 -58.64
CA LYS A 2 -2.67 59.10 -58.12
C LYS A 2 -3.91 58.16 -58.20
N ALA A 3 -4.85 58.06 -57.27
CA ALA A 3 -5.09 58.62 -55.94
C ALA A 3 -6.33 57.92 -55.32
N SER A 4 -6.40 57.93 -53.99
CA SER A 4 -7.58 58.16 -53.12
C SER A 4 -8.78 57.19 -53.00
N ALA A 5 -8.95 56.78 -51.73
CA ALA A 5 -10.16 56.76 -50.87
C ALA A 5 -11.24 55.69 -51.11
N ILE A 6 -11.75 54.99 -50.08
CA ILE A 6 -12.74 55.46 -49.09
C ILE A 6 -12.63 54.69 -47.74
N ILE A 7 -12.92 55.41 -46.65
CA ILE A 7 -13.02 54.98 -45.25
C ILE A 7 -14.37 54.29 -44.98
N ALA A 8 -14.37 53.15 -44.28
CA ALA A 8 -15.48 52.72 -43.44
C ALA A 8 -14.91 52.00 -42.21
N GLY A 9 -15.11 52.59 -41.04
CA GLY A 9 -14.67 52.05 -39.76
C GLY A 9 -15.57 50.91 -39.30
N LEU A 10 -14.94 49.90 -38.69
CA LEU A 10 -15.62 48.96 -37.80
C LEU A 10 -14.74 48.78 -36.56
N LEU A 11 -15.27 49.19 -35.41
CA LEU A 11 -14.73 48.89 -34.09
C LEU A 11 -14.75 47.38 -33.87
N LEU A 12 -13.59 46.77 -33.64
CA LEU A 12 -13.47 45.50 -32.93
C LEU A 12 -12.37 45.65 -31.89
N LEU A 13 -12.79 45.52 -30.63
CA LEU A 13 -11.99 45.58 -29.43
C LEU A 13 -10.81 44.61 -29.52
N GLY A 14 -9.61 45.11 -29.22
CA GLY A 14 -8.43 44.29 -29.06
C GLY A 14 -8.61 43.33 -27.87
N ALA A 15 -8.62 42.03 -28.16
CA ALA A 15 -8.32 41.04 -27.15
C ALA A 15 -6.79 40.95 -27.04
N CYS A 16 -6.21 41.62 -26.03
CA CYS A 16 -4.88 41.27 -25.56
C CYS A 16 -4.92 39.81 -25.11
N THR A 17 -4.24 38.94 -25.85
CA THR A 17 -3.94 37.57 -25.44
C THR A 17 -2.91 37.62 -24.31
N THR A 18 -3.39 37.78 -23.07
CA THR A 18 -2.62 37.36 -21.91
C THR A 18 -2.68 35.85 -21.83
N VAL A 19 -1.70 35.20 -22.48
CA VAL A 19 -1.36 33.80 -22.20
C VAL A 19 -0.81 33.77 -20.77
N GLN A 20 -1.66 33.40 -19.81
CA GLN A 20 -1.17 32.98 -18.51
C GLN A 20 -0.37 31.69 -18.69
N PRO A 21 0.82 31.53 -18.07
CA PRO A 21 1.47 30.25 -18.05
C PRO A 21 0.55 29.27 -17.33
N ARG A 22 0.15 28.21 -18.04
CA ARG A 22 -0.51 27.06 -17.44
C ARG A 22 0.50 26.47 -16.45
N VAL A 23 0.26 26.66 -15.16
CA VAL A 23 0.95 25.88 -14.13
C VAL A 23 0.53 24.44 -14.36
N GLU A 24 1.46 23.63 -14.88
CA GLU A 24 1.28 22.19 -14.95
C GLU A 24 1.10 21.67 -13.51
N PRO A 25 0.05 20.89 -13.22
CA PRO A 25 -0.07 20.24 -11.93
C PRO A 25 1.12 19.27 -11.76
N PRO A 26 1.77 19.22 -10.59
CA PRO A 26 2.86 18.29 -10.37
C PRO A 26 2.30 16.86 -10.40
N LEU A 27 2.83 16.07 -11.33
CA LEU A 27 2.95 14.62 -11.30
C LEU A 27 1.65 13.82 -11.12
N GLY A 28 1.27 13.13 -12.20
CA GLY A 28 0.16 12.20 -12.31
C GLY A 28 -0.02 11.29 -11.11
N PHE A 29 -0.97 11.66 -10.25
CA PHE A 29 -1.89 10.70 -9.68
C PHE A 29 -2.91 10.39 -10.77
N ILE A 30 -3.21 9.11 -10.94
CA ILE A 30 -4.14 8.57 -11.94
C ILE A 30 -5.54 9.13 -11.65
N GLU A 31 -5.85 10.30 -12.20
CA GLU A 31 -7.19 10.58 -12.70
C GLU A 31 -7.29 9.85 -14.06
N ASP A 32 -8.44 9.21 -14.30
CA ASP A 32 -8.78 8.40 -15.47
C ASP A 32 -8.38 6.91 -15.41
N GLY A 33 -9.33 6.11 -14.91
CA GLY A 33 -9.54 4.76 -15.43
C GLY A 33 -9.07 3.58 -14.59
N PHE A 34 -9.30 3.57 -13.28
CA PHE A 34 -9.42 2.27 -12.59
C PHE A 34 -10.69 1.56 -13.09
N PRO A 35 -10.68 0.24 -13.34
CA PRO A 35 -11.86 -0.45 -13.84
C PRO A 35 -13.00 -0.32 -12.83
N SER A 36 -13.92 0.59 -13.11
CA SER A 36 -15.22 0.63 -12.48
C SER A 36 -15.87 -0.74 -12.74
N SER A 37 -16.12 -1.49 -11.68
CA SER A 37 -16.86 -2.77 -11.70
C SER A 37 -16.26 -3.88 -12.58
N GLY A 38 -15.37 -4.69 -12.01
CA GLY A 38 -15.00 -5.99 -12.57
C GLY A 38 -14.10 -6.76 -11.61
N THR A 39 -14.21 -8.09 -11.60
CA THR A 39 -13.13 -8.99 -11.13
C THR A 39 -11.80 -8.51 -11.72
N CYS A 40 -10.66 -8.63 -11.02
CA CYS A 40 -9.33 -8.01 -11.30
C CYS A 40 -8.73 -8.10 -12.73
N GLY A 41 -9.51 -7.86 -13.77
CA GLY A 41 -9.25 -8.05 -15.17
C GLY A 41 -8.95 -9.52 -15.52
N LYS A 42 -9.52 -9.99 -16.62
CA LYS A 42 -8.90 -11.06 -17.43
C LYS A 42 -7.54 -10.61 -18.04
N GLU A 43 -7.06 -9.43 -17.67
CA GLU A 43 -5.91 -8.72 -18.24
C GLU A 43 -4.58 -9.17 -17.61
N TRP A 44 -4.58 -9.74 -16.41
CA TRP A 44 -3.35 -10.14 -15.73
C TRP A 44 -3.17 -11.66 -15.80
N PRO A 45 -2.06 -12.17 -16.39
CA PRO A 45 -1.79 -13.60 -16.43
C PRO A 45 -1.50 -14.13 -15.02
N ALA A 46 -1.92 -15.37 -14.74
CA ALA A 46 -1.45 -16.08 -13.55
C ALA A 46 0.08 -16.29 -13.63
N PRO A 47 0.83 -16.21 -12.52
CA PRO A 47 0.38 -16.06 -11.13
C PRO A 47 0.27 -14.60 -10.66
N LEU A 48 0.54 -13.60 -11.52
CA LEU A 48 0.56 -12.18 -11.17
C LEU A 48 -0.83 -11.59 -10.85
N ARG A 49 -1.90 -12.34 -11.16
CA ARG A 49 -3.27 -11.94 -10.86
C ARG A 49 -3.60 -11.98 -9.37
N ASP A 50 -3.00 -12.90 -8.64
CA ASP A 50 -3.38 -13.22 -7.25
C ASP A 50 -2.13 -13.23 -6.35
N VAL A 51 -1.34 -12.14 -6.42
CA VAL A 51 -0.17 -11.90 -5.54
C VAL A 51 -0.61 -11.80 -4.07
N PHE A 52 -1.80 -11.26 -3.85
CA PHE A 52 -2.50 -11.31 -2.58
C PHE A 52 -3.44 -12.53 -2.59
N PRO A 53 -3.60 -13.30 -1.50
CA PRO A 53 -4.52 -14.43 -1.50
C PRO A 53 -6.00 -14.00 -1.58
N ARG A 54 -6.75 -14.59 -2.51
CA ARG A 54 -8.22 -14.42 -2.56
C ARG A 54 -8.85 -14.87 -1.23
N GLY A 55 -9.82 -14.10 -0.75
CA GLY A 55 -10.50 -14.38 0.52
C GLY A 55 -9.72 -13.95 1.77
N ALA A 56 -8.53 -13.36 1.63
CA ALA A 56 -7.80 -12.78 2.77
C ALA A 56 -8.62 -11.69 3.49
N PHE A 57 -9.41 -10.91 2.75
CA PHE A 57 -10.37 -9.93 3.29
C PHE A 57 -11.71 -10.55 3.73
N ALA A 58 -11.97 -11.80 3.34
CA ALA A 58 -13.20 -12.54 3.64
C ALA A 58 -13.11 -13.33 4.94
N LEU A 59 -11.93 -13.38 5.58
CA LEU A 59 -11.74 -14.07 6.86
C LEU A 59 -12.69 -13.44 7.88
N SER A 60 -13.83 -14.11 8.06
CA SER A 60 -14.85 -13.81 9.05
C SER A 60 -14.17 -13.83 10.41
N LEU A 61 -13.77 -12.64 10.85
CA LEU A 61 -13.37 -12.43 12.22
C LEU A 61 -14.65 -12.65 13.03
N MET A 62 -14.55 -13.43 14.11
CA MET A 62 -15.64 -13.96 14.95
C MET A 62 -16.86 -13.02 15.16
N PRO A 63 -18.03 -13.54 15.60
CA PRO A 63 -19.20 -12.70 15.90
C PRO A 63 -18.86 -11.45 16.74
N GLY A 64 -19.23 -10.28 16.23
CA GLY A 64 -18.91 -8.98 16.85
C GLY A 64 -17.58 -8.37 16.43
N LEU A 65 -16.94 -8.89 15.37
CA LEU A 65 -15.99 -8.11 14.58
C LEU A 65 -16.67 -7.43 13.42
N GLU A 66 -16.41 -6.14 13.31
CA GLU A 66 -16.77 -5.37 12.13
C GLU A 66 -15.82 -5.79 11.01
N VAL A 67 -16.37 -6.47 10.00
CA VAL A 67 -15.71 -6.59 8.71
C VAL A 67 -15.71 -5.19 8.11
N LYS A 68 -14.52 -4.61 7.83
CA LYS A 68 -14.39 -3.31 7.15
C LYS A 68 -15.07 -3.29 5.77
N PHE A 69 -15.33 -4.48 5.21
CA PHE A 69 -15.90 -4.70 3.88
C PHE A 69 -17.23 -5.46 3.97
N HIS A 70 -18.31 -4.79 3.61
CA HIS A 70 -19.69 -5.26 3.78
C HIS A 70 -20.20 -6.08 2.59
N SER A 71 -19.40 -6.22 1.52
CA SER A 71 -19.76 -7.03 0.34
C SER A 71 -18.58 -7.77 -0.28
N GLU A 72 -18.85 -8.89 -0.96
CA GLU A 72 -17.87 -9.63 -1.78
C GLU A 72 -17.22 -8.72 -2.84
N ARG A 73 -17.99 -7.77 -3.37
CA ARG A 73 -17.50 -6.79 -4.35
C ARG A 73 -16.42 -5.87 -3.74
N GLU A 74 -16.63 -5.37 -2.53
CA GLU A 74 -15.61 -4.56 -1.83
C GLU A 74 -14.36 -5.38 -1.53
N GLN A 75 -14.53 -6.64 -1.11
CA GLN A 75 -13.39 -7.53 -0.86
C GLN A 75 -12.59 -7.83 -2.13
N GLU A 76 -13.26 -8.06 -3.28
CA GLU A 76 -12.58 -8.23 -4.57
C GLU A 76 -11.86 -6.94 -5.00
N LEU A 77 -12.48 -5.77 -4.84
CA LEU A 77 -11.84 -4.48 -5.14
C LEU A 77 -10.55 -4.29 -4.32
N MET A 78 -10.60 -4.56 -3.02
CA MET A 78 -9.43 -4.48 -2.15
C MET A 78 -8.37 -5.51 -2.52
N HIS A 79 -8.77 -6.74 -2.87
CA HIS A 79 -7.87 -7.77 -3.38
C HIS A 79 -7.14 -7.31 -4.65
N CYS A 80 -7.86 -6.71 -5.62
CA CYS A 80 -7.26 -6.19 -6.85
C CYS A 80 -6.31 -5.04 -6.56
N TRP A 81 -6.73 -4.09 -5.71
CA TRP A 81 -5.94 -2.91 -5.38
C TRP A 81 -4.61 -3.30 -4.72
N ASN A 82 -4.65 -4.18 -3.71
CA ASN A 82 -3.44 -4.65 -3.02
C ASN A 82 -2.56 -5.51 -3.95
N SER A 83 -3.14 -6.37 -4.78
CA SER A 83 -2.36 -7.16 -5.75
C SER A 83 -1.66 -6.26 -6.78
N GLY A 84 -2.32 -5.19 -7.24
CA GLY A 84 -1.74 -4.20 -8.15
C GLY A 84 -0.55 -3.47 -7.54
N ILE A 85 -0.67 -3.00 -6.29
CA ILE A 85 0.42 -2.35 -5.55
C ILE A 85 1.62 -3.29 -5.41
N LEU A 86 1.40 -4.52 -4.95
CA LEU A 86 2.46 -5.49 -4.75
C LEU A 86 3.19 -5.82 -6.06
N ARG A 87 2.46 -5.93 -7.17
CA ARG A 87 3.08 -6.12 -8.48
C ARG A 87 3.89 -4.91 -8.94
N ALA A 88 3.40 -3.69 -8.73
CA ALA A 88 4.17 -2.48 -9.03
C ALA A 88 5.48 -2.43 -8.22
N LEU A 89 5.45 -2.98 -6.99
CA LEU A 89 6.62 -3.21 -6.14
C LEU A 89 7.42 -4.48 -6.52
N LYS A 90 7.07 -5.17 -7.60
CA LYS A 90 7.71 -6.42 -8.06
C LYS A 90 7.72 -7.51 -6.98
N GLU A 91 6.67 -7.58 -6.18
CA GLU A 91 6.45 -8.64 -5.19
C GLU A 91 5.71 -9.83 -5.78
N GLY A 92 6.08 -11.02 -5.29
CA GLY A 92 5.38 -12.27 -5.59
C GLY A 92 4.40 -12.66 -4.49
N PRO A 93 3.61 -13.73 -4.69
CA PRO A 93 2.74 -14.25 -3.66
C PRO A 93 3.53 -14.70 -2.43
N LEU A 94 2.88 -14.68 -1.27
CA LEU A 94 3.43 -15.26 -0.04
C LEU A 94 3.23 -16.77 0.03
N LEU A 95 2.18 -17.27 -0.61
CA LEU A 95 1.80 -18.68 -0.58
C LEU A 95 2.15 -19.39 -1.90
N PRO A 96 2.47 -20.69 -1.86
CA PRO A 96 2.62 -21.52 -0.66
C PRO A 96 3.90 -21.22 0.11
N VAL A 97 3.87 -21.43 1.43
CA VAL A 97 5.05 -21.39 2.29
C VAL A 97 5.62 -22.79 2.45
N ALA A 98 6.94 -22.93 2.36
CA ALA A 98 7.60 -24.22 2.57
C ALA A 98 7.40 -24.72 4.02
N SER A 99 7.42 -26.04 4.21
CA SER A 99 7.34 -26.63 5.55
C SER A 99 8.49 -26.14 6.45
N GLY A 100 8.18 -25.70 7.67
CA GLY A 100 9.15 -25.14 8.60
C GLY A 100 9.69 -23.75 8.23
N ALA A 101 9.10 -23.10 7.22
CA ALA A 101 9.40 -21.71 6.89
C ALA A 101 8.31 -20.77 7.42
N GLU A 102 8.72 -19.54 7.71
CA GLU A 102 7.82 -18.44 8.01
C GLU A 102 8.08 -17.29 7.05
N VAL A 103 7.03 -16.64 6.58
CA VAL A 103 7.14 -15.42 5.79
C VAL A 103 6.18 -14.38 6.31
N TYR A 104 6.64 -13.15 6.40
CA TYR A 104 5.84 -11.99 6.80
C TYR A 104 6.02 -10.88 5.77
N ARG A 105 4.97 -10.09 5.56
CA ARG A 105 5.02 -8.91 4.69
C ARG A 105 4.30 -7.76 5.36
N PHE A 106 4.99 -6.64 5.52
CA PHE A 106 4.40 -5.36 5.87
C PHE A 106 4.37 -4.47 4.64
N THR A 107 3.18 -4.06 4.22
CA THR A 107 2.98 -3.09 3.12
C THR A 107 2.43 -1.82 3.72
N TRP A 108 3.10 -0.71 3.46
CA TRP A 108 2.69 0.62 3.89
C TRP A 108 2.25 1.42 2.66
N ILE A 109 0.99 1.88 2.68
CA ILE A 109 0.32 2.49 1.54
C ILE A 109 -0.16 3.89 1.96
N PRO A 110 0.64 4.94 1.70
CA PRO A 110 0.25 6.31 2.03
C PRO A 110 -0.71 6.88 1.00
N SER A 111 -1.49 7.86 1.43
CA SER A 111 -2.34 8.68 0.56
C SER A 111 -1.56 9.60 -0.40
N SER A 112 -0.35 10.06 -0.02
CA SER A 112 0.37 11.15 -0.70
C SER A 112 1.75 10.79 -1.26
N ARG A 113 2.22 9.54 -1.09
CA ARG A 113 3.57 9.10 -1.50
C ARG A 113 3.54 7.72 -2.18
N GLY A 114 4.69 7.26 -2.66
CA GLY A 114 4.83 5.89 -3.17
C GLY A 114 4.81 4.86 -2.02
N PRO A 115 4.15 3.70 -2.20
CA PRO A 115 4.12 2.65 -1.18
C PRO A 115 5.50 2.01 -1.00
N PHE A 116 5.69 1.35 0.13
CA PHE A 116 6.81 0.43 0.32
C PHE A 116 6.33 -0.91 0.90
N VAL A 117 7.17 -1.91 0.74
CA VAL A 117 6.98 -3.25 1.27
C VAL A 117 8.24 -3.73 1.97
N ILE A 118 8.05 -4.41 3.09
CA ILE A 118 9.09 -5.11 3.85
C ILE A 118 8.65 -6.58 3.95
N ARG A 119 9.35 -7.46 3.27
CA ARG A 119 9.14 -8.92 3.30
C ARG A 119 10.22 -9.58 4.14
N ILE A 120 9.84 -10.36 5.13
CA ILE A 120 10.76 -11.12 5.98
C ILE A 120 10.57 -12.60 5.69
N GLU A 121 11.65 -13.30 5.43
CA GLU A 121 11.67 -14.73 5.14
C GLU A 121 12.55 -15.44 6.16
N HIS A 122 11.99 -16.44 6.82
CA HIS A 122 12.69 -17.39 7.67
C HIS A 122 12.63 -18.78 7.03
N LEU A 123 13.80 -19.34 6.75
CA LEU A 123 13.94 -20.68 6.20
C LEU A 123 15.12 -21.39 6.88
N GLY A 124 14.81 -22.28 7.83
CA GLY A 124 15.84 -22.95 8.62
C GLY A 124 16.72 -21.93 9.37
N PRO A 125 18.05 -21.95 9.24
CA PRO A 125 18.93 -20.99 9.92
C PRO A 125 18.99 -19.61 9.24
N LEU A 126 18.41 -19.47 8.05
CA LEU A 126 18.49 -18.24 7.27
C LEU A 126 17.28 -17.34 7.55
N HIS A 127 17.57 -16.09 7.89
CA HIS A 127 16.57 -15.05 8.07
C HIS A 127 16.97 -13.86 7.18
N SER A 128 16.04 -13.39 6.37
CA SER A 128 16.29 -12.23 5.51
C SER A 128 15.12 -11.28 5.50
N LEU A 129 15.44 -10.00 5.34
CA LEU A 129 14.50 -8.93 5.12
C LEU A 129 14.75 -8.36 3.73
N HIS A 130 13.69 -8.20 2.95
CA HIS A 130 13.70 -7.56 1.65
C HIS A 130 12.81 -6.32 1.73
N VAL A 131 13.37 -5.15 1.44
CA VAL A 131 12.60 -3.91 1.36
C VAL A 131 12.62 -3.34 -0.04
N LYS A 132 11.44 -2.93 -0.50
CA LYS A 132 11.24 -2.24 -1.78
C LYS A 132 10.37 -1.02 -1.61
N ARG A 133 10.71 0.08 -2.27
CA ARG A 133 9.93 1.33 -2.30
C ARG A 133 9.66 1.73 -3.74
N ALA A 134 8.43 2.14 -4.03
CA ALA A 134 8.06 2.64 -5.35
C ALA A 134 8.90 3.87 -5.73
N GLY A 135 9.29 3.94 -6.99
CA GLY A 135 9.89 5.13 -7.59
C GLY A 135 8.85 6.16 -8.01
N THR A 136 9.30 7.27 -8.58
CA THR A 136 8.43 8.36 -9.06
C THR A 136 7.69 8.01 -10.35
N GLN A 137 8.17 7.00 -11.08
CA GLN A 137 7.53 6.47 -12.29
C GLN A 137 6.91 5.12 -12.00
N GLU A 138 5.77 4.84 -12.64
CA GLU A 138 5.07 3.57 -12.49
C GLU A 138 5.98 2.37 -12.80
N GLY A 139 5.93 1.35 -11.94
CA GLY A 139 6.73 0.11 -12.09
C GLY A 139 8.23 0.24 -11.80
N THR A 140 8.71 1.45 -11.48
CA THR A 140 10.10 1.67 -11.05
C THR A 140 10.24 1.53 -9.53
N LEU A 141 11.44 1.15 -9.07
CA LEU A 141 11.76 1.03 -7.65
C LEU A 141 12.82 2.07 -7.28
N ALA A 142 12.55 2.90 -6.28
CA ALA A 142 13.54 3.80 -5.68
C ALA A 142 14.45 3.05 -4.69
N VAL A 143 13.93 2.00 -4.06
CA VAL A 143 14.69 1.11 -3.16
C VAL A 143 14.37 -0.32 -3.54
N ASP A 144 15.41 -1.16 -3.61
CA ASP A 144 15.33 -2.61 -3.69
C ASP A 144 16.58 -3.19 -3.03
N ARG A 145 16.45 -3.68 -1.79
CA ARG A 145 17.59 -4.23 -1.04
C ARG A 145 17.19 -5.42 -0.18
N ARG A 146 18.16 -6.30 0.03
CA ARG A 146 18.05 -7.46 0.93
C ARG A 146 19.07 -7.36 2.04
N ILE A 147 18.63 -7.68 3.25
CA ILE A 147 19.41 -7.64 4.49
C ILE A 147 19.31 -9.03 5.13
N LEU A 148 20.45 -9.60 5.54
CA LEU A 148 20.46 -10.80 6.36
C LEU A 148 20.20 -10.40 7.82
N LEU A 149 19.27 -11.08 8.46
CA LEU A 149 18.98 -10.87 9.87
C LEU A 149 19.82 -11.83 10.70
N THR A 150 20.38 -11.31 11.79
CA THR A 150 20.99 -12.14 12.83
C THR A 150 19.91 -12.92 13.58
N PRO A 151 20.26 -14.03 14.27
CA PRO A 151 19.32 -14.76 15.12
C PRO A 151 18.65 -13.86 16.17
N THR A 152 19.39 -12.91 16.75
CA THR A 152 18.84 -11.94 17.73
C THR A 152 17.81 -10.99 17.09
N GLN A 153 18.07 -10.51 15.87
CA GLN A 153 17.11 -9.67 15.14
C GLN A 153 15.85 -10.46 14.78
N TRP A 154 16.00 -11.71 14.37
CA TRP A 154 14.84 -12.59 14.13
C TRP A 154 14.03 -12.83 15.41
N GLN A 155 14.69 -13.10 16.53
CA GLN A 155 14.03 -13.25 17.83
C GLN A 155 13.24 -11.97 18.20
N ALA A 156 13.80 -10.79 17.92
CA ALA A 156 13.10 -9.52 18.13
C ALA A 156 11.85 -9.37 17.22
N VAL A 157 11.92 -9.81 15.95
CA VAL A 157 10.74 -9.88 15.07
C VAL A 157 9.66 -10.77 15.68
N GLN A 158 10.03 -11.96 16.16
CA GLN A 158 9.10 -12.90 16.79
C GLN A 158 8.44 -12.28 18.05
N GLN A 159 9.23 -11.63 18.90
CA GLN A 159 8.71 -10.94 20.10
C GLN A 159 7.71 -9.83 19.75
N ARG A 160 7.96 -9.07 18.67
CA ARG A 160 7.03 -8.02 18.21
C ARG A 160 5.75 -8.59 17.62
N LEU A 161 5.84 -9.69 16.87
CA LEU A 161 4.67 -10.42 16.38
C LEU A 161 3.81 -10.97 17.53
N ASP A 162 4.44 -11.51 18.56
CA ASP A 162 3.75 -12.03 19.76
C ASP A 162 3.12 -10.91 20.58
N ALA A 163 3.84 -9.80 20.80
CA ALA A 163 3.31 -8.62 21.50
C ALA A 163 2.11 -8.00 20.76
N ALA A 164 2.17 -7.96 19.43
CA ALA A 164 1.07 -7.58 18.56
C ALA A 164 -0.05 -8.63 18.51
N ARG A 165 0.14 -9.80 19.14
CA ARG A 165 -0.76 -10.97 19.04
C ARG A 165 -1.10 -11.30 17.60
N PHE A 166 -0.17 -11.12 16.66
CA PHE A 166 -0.47 -11.13 15.22
C PHE A 166 -1.28 -12.37 14.84
N TRP A 167 -0.86 -13.57 15.26
CA TRP A 167 -1.53 -14.83 14.93
C TRP A 167 -2.81 -15.15 15.70
N SER A 168 -3.05 -14.50 16.83
CA SER A 168 -4.12 -14.80 17.80
C SER A 168 -5.03 -13.61 18.09
N MET A 169 -4.89 -12.52 17.33
CA MET A 169 -5.72 -11.35 17.50
C MET A 169 -7.11 -11.67 16.97
N ASP A 170 -8.11 -11.55 17.84
CA ASP A 170 -9.47 -11.81 17.42
C ASP A 170 -10.20 -10.52 17.06
N ARG A 171 -9.79 -9.33 17.54
CA ARG A 171 -10.48 -8.05 17.31
C ARG A 171 -9.53 -6.90 17.01
N PHE A 172 -9.82 -6.13 15.94
CA PHE A 172 -9.39 -4.74 15.85
C PHE A 172 -10.53 -3.85 16.32
N PHE A 173 -10.22 -2.95 17.26
CA PHE A 173 -11.07 -1.80 17.52
C PHE A 173 -10.79 -0.81 16.40
N ALA A 174 -11.59 -0.82 15.34
CA ALA A 174 -11.72 0.40 14.54
C ALA A 174 -12.18 1.48 15.51
N SER A 175 -11.45 2.59 15.62
CA SER A 175 -12.00 3.77 16.28
C SER A 175 -13.22 4.17 15.46
N ARG A 176 -14.42 3.80 15.93
CA ARG A 176 -15.68 3.86 15.15
C ARG A 176 -16.10 5.27 14.71
N ASN A 177 -15.25 6.28 14.91
CA ASN A 177 -15.59 7.70 14.76
C ASN A 177 -14.57 8.52 13.96
N LEU A 178 -13.58 7.92 13.31
CA LEU A 178 -12.59 8.67 12.53
C LEU A 178 -12.63 8.23 11.06
N SER A 179 -13.38 8.98 10.25
CA SER A 179 -13.20 9.00 8.80
C SER A 179 -11.98 9.85 8.50
N TYR A 180 -10.81 9.22 8.43
CA TYR A 180 -9.62 9.87 7.92
C TYR A 180 -9.76 10.01 6.40
N LEU A 181 -9.62 11.23 5.89
CA LEU A 181 -9.60 11.51 4.44
C LEU A 181 -8.20 11.25 3.84
N ASP A 182 -7.19 11.21 4.70
CA ASP A 182 -5.78 11.03 4.44
C ASP A 182 -5.18 10.01 5.43
N GLY A 183 -3.86 9.88 5.44
CA GLY A 183 -3.14 8.92 6.27
C GLY A 183 -2.63 7.72 5.49
N THR A 184 -2.46 6.59 6.18
CA THR A 184 -1.71 5.44 5.69
C THR A 184 -2.42 4.12 5.97
N GLU A 185 -2.63 3.30 4.95
CA GLU A 185 -3.10 1.93 5.13
C GLU A 185 -1.90 1.01 5.39
N TRP A 186 -1.95 0.28 6.49
CA TRP A 186 -0.93 -0.68 6.92
C TRP A 186 -1.47 -2.09 6.76
N LEU A 187 -0.80 -2.87 5.94
CA LEU A 187 -1.17 -4.24 5.65
C LEU A 187 -0.07 -5.19 6.13
N PHE A 188 -0.40 -6.03 7.09
CA PHE A 188 0.47 -7.11 7.55
C PHE A 188 -0.06 -8.45 7.10
N GLU A 189 0.79 -9.24 6.48
CA GLU A 189 0.52 -10.61 6.09
C GLU A 189 1.55 -11.55 6.70
N GLY A 190 1.12 -12.77 7.00
CA GLY A 190 1.98 -13.82 7.52
C GLY A 190 1.56 -15.18 7.00
N GLY A 191 2.55 -16.02 6.71
CA GLY A 191 2.38 -17.41 6.35
C GLY A 191 3.33 -18.29 7.16
N ARG A 192 2.81 -19.30 7.87
CA ARG A 192 3.58 -20.33 8.56
C ARG A 192 2.76 -21.59 8.75
N ASP A 193 3.38 -22.76 8.72
CA ASP A 193 2.74 -24.05 9.04
C ASP A 193 1.40 -24.29 8.33
N GLY A 194 1.32 -23.94 7.03
CA GLY A 194 0.10 -24.05 6.24
C GLY A 194 -1.02 -23.06 6.61
N ARG A 195 -0.75 -22.14 7.53
CA ARG A 195 -1.66 -21.05 7.94
C ARG A 195 -1.28 -19.77 7.24
N TYR A 196 -2.30 -18.98 6.92
CA TYR A 196 -2.16 -17.61 6.44
C TYR A 196 -2.96 -16.69 7.34
N ARG A 197 -2.45 -15.47 7.54
CA ARG A 197 -3.17 -14.42 8.22
C ARG A 197 -2.86 -13.07 7.61
N MET A 198 -3.87 -12.20 7.58
CA MET A 198 -3.73 -10.81 7.21
C MET A 198 -4.40 -9.89 8.23
N VAL A 199 -3.81 -8.72 8.39
CA VAL A 199 -4.29 -7.59 9.18
C VAL A 199 -4.18 -6.35 8.29
N SER A 200 -5.28 -5.59 8.20
CA SER A 200 -5.35 -4.29 7.55
C SER A 200 -5.81 -3.28 8.59
N ILE A 201 -5.05 -2.19 8.75
CA ILE A 201 -5.36 -1.11 9.68
C ILE A 201 -4.99 0.23 9.06
N HIS A 202 -5.90 1.20 9.16
CA HIS A 202 -5.66 2.56 8.71
C HIS A 202 -5.07 3.37 9.86
N SER A 203 -3.92 4.02 9.62
CA SER A 203 -3.27 4.99 10.51
C SER A 203 -3.26 4.57 11.98
N PRO A 204 -2.58 3.46 12.34
CA PRO A 204 -2.63 2.93 13.70
C PRO A 204 -2.01 3.91 14.71
N ASP A 205 -2.84 4.42 15.63
CA ASP A 205 -2.43 5.35 16.67
C ASP A 205 -1.40 4.72 17.63
N PRO A 206 -0.19 5.31 17.80
CA PRO A 206 0.84 4.82 18.72
C PRO A 206 0.41 4.83 20.19
N GLU A 207 -0.58 5.64 20.57
CA GLU A 207 -1.13 5.68 21.94
C GLU A 207 -2.48 4.96 22.05
N GLY A 208 -2.98 4.41 20.94
CA GLY A 208 -4.29 3.80 20.84
C GLY A 208 -4.31 2.29 21.09
N PRO A 209 -5.50 1.65 20.97
CA PRO A 209 -5.66 0.21 21.11
C PRO A 209 -4.84 -0.63 20.11
N ALA A 210 -4.40 -0.03 19.01
CA ALA A 210 -3.57 -0.64 17.99
C ALA A 210 -2.05 -0.44 18.18
N ARG A 211 -1.62 0.16 19.30
CA ARG A 211 -0.21 0.46 19.61
C ARG A 211 0.74 -0.69 19.31
N ALA A 212 0.39 -1.93 19.67
CA ALA A 212 1.28 -3.07 19.46
C ALA A 212 1.51 -3.39 17.96
N ILE A 213 0.53 -3.11 17.09
CA ILE A 213 0.66 -3.25 15.64
C ILE A 213 1.43 -2.07 15.05
N HIS A 214 1.19 -0.85 15.56
CA HIS A 214 2.02 0.31 15.24
C HIS A 214 3.50 0.03 15.56
N ASP A 215 3.80 -0.41 16.78
CA ASP A 215 5.16 -0.74 17.24
C ASP A 215 5.81 -1.83 16.38
N LEU A 216 5.05 -2.83 15.93
CA LEU A 216 5.54 -3.84 15.00
C LEU A 216 5.95 -3.21 13.67
N GLY A 217 5.09 -2.43 13.03
CA GLY A 217 5.44 -1.80 11.75
C GLY A 217 6.60 -0.82 11.88
N ALA A 218 6.62 0.00 12.93
CA ALA A 218 7.71 0.91 13.22
C ALA A 218 9.05 0.19 13.37
N PHE A 219 9.07 -0.91 14.15
CA PHE A 219 10.24 -1.76 14.29
C PHE A 219 10.70 -2.36 12.96
N LEU A 220 9.79 -2.77 12.08
CA LEU A 220 10.17 -3.30 10.77
C LEU A 220 10.79 -2.24 9.87
N VAL A 221 10.32 -0.99 9.93
CA VAL A 221 10.90 0.14 9.19
C VAL A 221 12.28 0.50 9.72
N GLU A 222 12.48 0.43 11.03
CA GLU A 222 13.80 0.62 11.67
C GLU A 222 14.77 -0.51 11.26
N LEU A 223 14.35 -1.78 11.40
CA LEU A 223 15.12 -2.96 11.00
C LEU A 223 15.46 -2.95 9.51
N SER A 224 14.51 -2.41 8.75
CA SER A 224 14.65 -1.75 7.47
C SER A 224 15.99 -1.14 7.14
N GLY A 225 16.43 -0.24 8.03
CA GLY A 225 17.28 0.89 7.73
C GLY A 225 16.58 1.91 6.82
N MET A 226 15.23 1.97 6.80
CA MET A 226 14.49 3.05 6.12
C MET A 226 14.29 4.19 7.13
N SER A 227 14.34 5.46 6.67
CA SER A 227 13.95 6.57 7.53
C SER A 227 12.42 6.61 7.66
N MET A 228 11.98 6.76 8.90
CA MET A 228 10.66 7.22 9.24
C MET A 228 10.77 8.75 9.16
N ASP A 229 10.37 9.38 8.06
CA ASP A 229 10.20 10.83 8.13
C ASP A 229 9.03 11.05 9.10
N ASP A 230 9.17 11.88 10.13
CA ASP A 230 8.25 11.94 11.30
C ASP A 230 6.76 12.16 10.95
N ASP A 231 6.46 12.58 9.71
CA ASP A 231 5.10 12.75 9.16
C ASP A 231 4.51 11.49 8.48
N THR A 232 5.18 10.31 8.53
CA THR A 232 4.87 9.14 7.68
C THR A 232 4.09 8.00 8.34
N LEU A 233 3.73 8.05 9.62
CA LEU A 233 2.96 6.96 10.25
C LEU A 233 1.52 7.32 10.62
N TYR A 234 1.14 8.58 10.39
CA TYR A 234 -0.24 9.03 10.53
C TYR A 234 -1.07 8.75 9.27
#